data_AF-A0AAV0PH32-F1
#
_entry.id   AF-A0AAV0PH32-F1
#
_cell.length_a   1.000
_cell.length_b   1.000
_cell.length_c   1.000
_cell.angle_alpha   90.00
_cell.angle_beta   90.00
_cell.angle_gamma   90.00
#
_symmetry.space_group_name_H-M   'P 1'
#
loop_
_entity.id
_entity.type
_entity.pdbx_description
1 polymer ?
#
loop_
_entity_poly.entity_id
_entity_poly.type
_entity_poly.pdbx_seq_one_letter_code
_entity_poly.pdbx_strand_id
1 'polypeptide(L)'
;MEIQRNDRIYELGSLPPFLLVFAGQVAPIEHRWNQHGLGGDNVRGSCRDLHPGPVSLLHWSGSGKPWSRLDSRRPCPLDALWAPYDLYGHSH
;
A
#
# COMPACT_ATOMS: atom_id res chain seq x y z
N MET A 1 11.13 15.30 -10.15
CA MET A 1 10.92 13.89 -10.58
C MET A 1 10.85 13.73 -12.11
N GLU A 2 11.17 14.75 -12.90
CA GLU A 2 11.09 14.67 -14.37
C GLU A 2 12.06 13.65 -14.96
N ILE A 3 13.31 13.63 -14.48
CA ILE A 3 14.30 12.63 -14.90
C ILE A 3 13.79 11.21 -14.62
N GLN A 4 13.24 10.95 -13.41
CA GLN A 4 12.65 9.65 -13.05
C GLN A 4 11.47 9.22 -13.96
N ARG A 5 10.77 10.17 -14.62
CA ARG A 5 9.68 9.84 -15.56
C ARG A 5 10.21 9.31 -16.89
N ASN A 6 11.38 9.80 -17.33
CA ASN A 6 11.99 9.41 -18.60
C ASN A 6 12.95 8.23 -18.40
N ASP A 7 13.82 8.33 -17.38
CA ASP A 7 14.83 7.35 -17.03
C ASP A 7 14.60 6.85 -15.60
N ARG A 8 14.28 5.56 -15.46
CA ARG A 8 14.00 4.96 -14.14
C ARG A 8 15.31 4.73 -13.37
N ILE A 9 15.74 5.74 -12.63
CA ILE A 9 16.95 5.70 -11.80
C ILE A 9 16.70 5.09 -10.40
N TYR A 10 15.43 5.02 -9.97
CA TYR A 10 15.00 4.37 -8.74
C TYR A 10 13.80 3.44 -8.95
N GLU A 11 13.77 2.31 -8.23
CA GLU A 11 12.71 1.32 -8.36
C GLU A 11 11.42 1.67 -7.60
N LEU A 12 11.52 2.44 -6.50
CA LEU A 12 10.42 2.76 -5.57
C LEU A 12 9.87 4.19 -5.73
N GLY A 13 9.91 4.71 -6.96
CA GLY A 13 9.40 6.05 -7.28
C GLY A 13 10.12 7.14 -6.49
N SER A 14 9.37 7.98 -5.80
CA SER A 14 9.91 9.09 -5.02
C SER A 14 10.50 8.70 -3.67
N LEU A 15 10.20 7.50 -3.14
CA LEU A 15 10.63 7.14 -1.79
C LEU A 15 12.16 7.19 -1.60
N PRO A 16 13.01 6.60 -2.47
CA PRO A 16 14.46 6.65 -2.30
C PRO A 16 15.03 8.08 -2.29
N PRO A 17 14.71 8.98 -3.24
CA PRO A 17 15.24 10.34 -3.19
C PRO A 17 14.72 11.14 -1.98
N PHE A 18 13.49 10.91 -1.51
CA PHE A 18 13.02 11.54 -0.27
C PHE A 18 13.85 11.12 0.93
N LEU A 19 14.15 9.81 1.07
CA LEU A 19 14.98 9.32 2.18
C LEU A 19 16.42 9.84 2.11
N LEU A 20 16.97 10.04 0.92
CA LEU A 20 18.30 10.62 0.73
C LEU A 20 18.35 12.11 1.11
N VAL A 21 17.38 12.90 0.65
CA VAL A 21 17.34 14.34 0.92
C VAL A 21 17.14 14.64 2.40
N PHE A 22 16.29 13.85 3.07
CA PHE A 22 15.98 14.03 4.49
C PHE A 22 16.75 13.06 5.40
N ALA A 23 17.86 12.49 4.93
CA ALA A 23 18.65 11.56 5.72
C ALA A 23 19.09 12.18 7.06
N GLY A 24 18.78 11.51 8.17
CA GLY A 24 19.04 12.01 9.52
C GLY A 24 18.08 13.09 10.02
N GLN A 25 17.09 13.50 9.20
CA GLN A 25 16.07 14.50 9.55
C GLN A 25 14.65 13.90 9.64
N VAL A 26 14.51 12.59 9.44
CA VAL A 26 13.22 11.88 9.56
C VAL A 26 13.08 11.32 10.97
N ALA A 27 11.94 11.59 11.62
CA ALA A 27 11.57 10.95 12.87
C ALA A 27 10.80 9.64 12.61
N PRO A 28 11.10 8.55 13.34
CA PRO A 28 10.30 7.33 13.24
C PRO A 28 8.90 7.56 13.80
N ILE A 29 7.91 6.89 13.22
CA ILE A 29 6.54 6.82 13.75
C ILE A 29 6.22 5.38 14.12
N GLU A 30 5.30 5.19 15.08
CA GLU A 30 4.83 3.86 15.43
C GLU A 30 4.22 3.15 14.21
N HIS A 31 4.46 1.84 14.11
CA HIS A 31 4.02 1.03 12.99
C HIS A 31 2.49 1.06 12.76
N ARG A 32 1.70 1.30 13.82
CA ARG A 32 0.24 1.47 13.76
C ARG A 32 -0.24 2.55 12.79
N TRP A 33 0.61 3.52 12.48
CA TRP A 33 0.32 4.65 11.59
C TRP A 33 0.65 4.35 10.12
N ASN A 34 1.18 3.17 9.80
CA ASN A 34 1.46 2.76 8.42
C ASN A 34 1.58 1.22 8.30
N GLN A 35 0.47 0.50 8.49
CA GLN A 35 0.39 -0.94 8.18
C GLN A 35 0.43 -1.15 6.67
N HIS A 36 1.63 -1.23 6.10
CA HIS A 36 1.86 -1.26 4.66
C HIS A 36 2.03 -2.67 4.10
N GLY A 37 2.08 -2.79 2.77
CA GLY A 37 2.29 -4.07 2.08
C GLY A 37 1.00 -4.89 1.94
N LEU A 38 -0.15 -4.33 2.30
CA LEU A 38 -1.45 -5.01 2.21
C LEU A 38 -1.89 -5.24 0.75
N GLY A 39 -1.18 -4.63 -0.21
CA GLY A 39 -1.32 -4.95 -1.63
C GLY A 39 -0.82 -6.34 -2.04
N GLY A 40 -0.27 -7.10 -1.08
CA GLY A 40 0.19 -8.46 -1.29
C GLY A 40 1.59 -8.54 -1.88
N ASP A 41 2.03 -9.75 -2.14
CA ASP A 41 3.28 -9.99 -2.85
C ASP A 41 3.12 -9.69 -4.34
N ASN A 42 3.91 -8.77 -4.89
CA ASN A 42 3.78 -8.36 -6.30
C ASN A 42 4.21 -9.47 -7.29
N VAL A 43 4.89 -10.52 -6.83
CA VAL A 43 5.37 -11.65 -7.66
C VAL A 43 4.43 -12.84 -7.56
N ARG A 44 4.05 -13.21 -6.34
CA ARG A 44 3.21 -14.38 -6.04
C ARG A 44 1.72 -14.07 -5.96
N GLY A 45 1.33 -12.79 -5.86
CA GLY A 45 -0.05 -12.36 -5.69
C GLY A 45 -0.68 -12.78 -4.36
N SER A 46 0.13 -13.18 -3.37
CA SER A 46 -0.38 -13.71 -2.10
C SER A 46 -0.85 -12.59 -1.16
N CYS A 47 -1.91 -12.88 -0.40
CA CYS A 47 -2.33 -12.04 0.72
C CYS A 47 -1.22 -11.91 1.76
N ARG A 48 -1.22 -10.79 2.50
CA ARG A 48 -0.42 -10.60 3.70
C ARG A 48 -1.33 -10.35 4.89
N ASP A 49 -0.93 -10.86 6.03
CA ASP A 49 -1.58 -10.57 7.30
C ASP A 49 -1.13 -9.22 7.86
N LEU A 50 -1.88 -8.72 8.85
CA LEU A 50 -1.46 -7.54 9.61
C LEU A 50 -0.28 -7.88 10.51
N HIS A 51 0.62 -6.92 10.69
CA HIS A 51 1.62 -7.04 11.73
C HIS A 51 0.96 -6.98 13.11
N PRO A 52 1.49 -7.68 14.13
CA PRO A 52 0.93 -7.68 15.47
C PRO A 52 0.85 -6.28 16.08
N GLY A 53 -0.19 -6.04 16.91
CA GLY A 53 -0.37 -4.81 17.67
C GLY A 53 -1.55 -3.95 17.20
N PRO A 54 -1.79 -2.79 17.84
CA PRO A 54 -2.86 -1.88 17.45
C PRO A 54 -2.62 -1.32 16.05
N VAL A 55 -3.71 -1.06 15.33
CA VAL A 55 -3.69 -0.49 13.98
C VAL A 55 -4.56 0.75 13.94
N SER A 56 -4.02 1.84 13.39
CA SER A 56 -4.76 3.09 13.14
C SER A 56 -4.91 3.38 11.65
N LEU A 57 -3.93 2.99 10.84
CA LEU A 57 -3.92 3.24 9.39
C LEU A 57 -3.47 2.00 8.63
N LEU A 58 -4.29 1.61 7.65
CA LEU A 58 -4.05 0.51 6.72
C LEU A 58 -3.58 1.06 5.37
N HIS A 59 -2.52 0.46 4.80
CA HIS A 59 -1.91 0.91 3.56
C HIS A 59 -1.71 -0.25 2.57
N TRP A 60 -2.58 -0.31 1.57
CA TRP A 60 -2.48 -1.22 0.42
C TRP A 60 -1.41 -0.77 -0.59
N SER A 61 -0.15 -0.71 -0.15
CA SER A 61 1.00 -0.53 -1.04
C SER A 61 1.26 -1.79 -1.86
N GLY A 62 1.75 -1.62 -3.09
CA GLY A 62 1.86 -2.69 -4.09
C GLY A 62 0.77 -2.63 -5.16
N SER A 63 0.72 -3.65 -6.03
CA SER A 63 -0.18 -3.71 -7.19
C SER A 63 -1.58 -4.24 -6.86
N GLY A 64 -1.73 -5.10 -5.84
CA GLY A 64 -3.03 -5.62 -5.43
C GLY A 64 -3.87 -4.55 -4.75
N LYS A 65 -4.68 -3.80 -5.48
CA LYS A 65 -5.61 -2.84 -4.86
C LYS A 65 -6.86 -3.57 -4.34
N PRO A 66 -7.43 -3.15 -3.19
CA PRO A 66 -8.56 -3.86 -2.58
C PRO A 66 -9.78 -3.84 -3.50
N TRP A 67 -10.16 -2.68 -4.08
CA TRP A 67 -11.26 -2.58 -5.06
C TRP A 67 -11.08 -3.54 -6.24
N SER A 68 -9.89 -3.58 -6.84
CA SER A 68 -9.62 -4.47 -7.97
C SER A 68 -9.75 -5.97 -7.61
N ARG A 69 -9.34 -6.35 -6.41
CA ARG A 69 -9.49 -7.73 -5.90
C ARG A 69 -10.95 -8.08 -5.56
N LEU A 70 -11.69 -7.13 -5.01
CA LEU A 70 -13.13 -7.26 -4.76
C LEU A 70 -13.91 -7.41 -6.07
N ASP A 71 -13.67 -6.53 -7.05
CA ASP A 71 -14.30 -6.55 -8.38
C ASP A 71 -14.03 -7.86 -9.13
N SER A 72 -12.79 -8.36 -9.04
CA SER A 72 -12.39 -9.63 -9.66
C SER A 72 -12.86 -10.88 -8.90
N ARG A 73 -13.60 -10.70 -7.79
CA ARG A 73 -14.08 -11.77 -6.89
C ARG A 73 -12.96 -12.66 -6.36
N ARG A 74 -11.77 -12.08 -6.15
CA ARG A 74 -10.60 -12.73 -5.54
C ARG A 74 -10.04 -11.87 -4.39
N PRO A 75 -10.87 -11.54 -3.38
CA PRO A 75 -10.43 -10.71 -2.27
C PRO A 75 -9.46 -11.45 -1.37
N CYS A 76 -8.52 -10.71 -0.79
CA CYS A 76 -7.89 -11.15 0.45
C CYS A 76 -8.82 -10.86 1.63
N PRO A 77 -8.71 -11.61 2.75
CA PRO A 77 -9.57 -11.38 3.92
C PRO A 77 -9.58 -9.92 4.40
N LEU A 78 -8.42 -9.22 4.33
CA LEU A 78 -8.31 -7.82 4.73
C LEU A 78 -9.02 -6.83 3.79
N ASP A 79 -9.27 -7.18 2.52
CA ASP A 79 -9.92 -6.27 1.58
C ASP A 79 -11.38 -5.97 1.99
N ALA A 80 -12.00 -6.88 2.75
CA ALA A 80 -13.32 -6.66 3.33
C ALA A 80 -13.36 -5.52 4.37
N LEU A 81 -12.24 -5.14 4.97
CA LEU A 81 -12.17 -3.96 5.84
C LEU A 81 -12.22 -2.66 5.04
N TRP A 82 -11.78 -2.68 3.79
CA TRP A 82 -11.84 -1.53 2.90
C TRP A 82 -13.23 -1.38 2.26
N ALA A 83 -13.88 -2.49 1.91
CA ALA A 83 -15.14 -2.50 1.16
C ALA A 83 -16.26 -1.56 1.66
N PRO A 84 -16.53 -1.42 2.98
CA PRO A 84 -17.55 -0.50 3.48
C PRO A 84 -17.27 0.99 3.19
N TYR A 85 -16.02 1.32 2.88
CA TYR A 85 -15.56 2.66 2.55
C TYR A 85 -15.45 2.90 1.05
N ASP A 86 -15.83 1.92 0.22
CA ASP A 86 -15.95 2.15 -1.21
C ASP A 86 -17.17 3.03 -1.50
N LEU A 87 -16.89 4.26 -1.91
CA LEU A 87 -17.92 5.24 -2.26
C LEU A 87 -18.41 5.07 -3.70
N TYR A 88 -17.74 4.24 -4.50
CA TYR A 88 -18.20 3.88 -5.83
C TYR A 88 -19.32 2.86 -5.69
N GLY A 89 -20.53 3.36 -5.42
CA GLY A 89 -21.69 2.55 -5.09
C GLY A 89 -21.87 1.41 -6.07
N HIS A 90 -21.73 0.18 -5.59
CA HIS A 90 -22.24 -0.98 -6.31
C HIS A 90 -23.75 -0.81 -6.38
N SER A 91 -24.25 -0.44 -7.56
CA SER A 91 -25.68 -0.55 -7.85
C SER A 91 -26.01 -2.03 -7.69
N HIS A 92 -26.70 -2.37 -6.61
CA HIS A 92 -27.20 -3.72 -6.36
C HIS A 92 -28.16 -4.16 -7.46
#